data_AF-A0A9D6MM99-F1
#
_entry.id   AF-A0A9D6MM99-F1
#
_cell.length_a   1.000
_cell.length_b   1.000
_cell.length_c   1.000
_cell.angle_alpha   90.00
_cell.angle_beta   90.00
_cell.angle_gamma   90.00
#
_symmetry.space_group_name_H-M   'P 1'
#
loop_
_entity.id
_entity.type
_entity.pdbx_description
1 polymer ?
#
loop_
_entity_poly.entity_id
_entity_poly.type
_entity_poly.pdbx_seq_one_letter_code
_entity_poly.pdbx_strand_id
1 'polypeptide(L)'
;MLLFPFRAQIRLHKWPVMTLAVAVVCLLIYAAQSQSDRRVTAQAQRVCAEFAAGGEGAVRDYRFGRWTISCEQVLRHIHYDPRPAQHLEWHLDDLTRRGEATAAERLRAQYRAFAERPPAPLTARLWHDRARFDPVGMITSSFAHGSWGHVIFNLIFFFAFAAAVELILGPVLFLGMIAALSLGIGVFDHVISYWQGDPMPSLGLSGVVMGMLALFVYFLPRAKIRFFFWFMLSFGAIGIPAWLVAL
;
A
#
# COMPACT_ATOMS: atom_id res chain seq x y z
N MET A 1 -8.23 -21.60 -2.62
CA MET A 1 -7.70 -22.28 -1.42
C MET A 1 -7.11 -21.19 -0.54
N LEU A 2 -7.67 -20.95 0.64
CA LEU A 2 -7.18 -19.93 1.55
C LEU A 2 -6.38 -20.64 2.63
N LEU A 3 -5.05 -20.45 2.65
CA LEU A 3 -4.18 -20.97 3.71
C LEU A 3 -3.95 -19.86 4.74
N PHE A 4 -4.53 -20.03 5.93
CA PHE A 4 -4.29 -19.10 7.05
C PHE A 4 -3.40 -19.74 8.11
N PRO A 5 -2.24 -19.15 8.45
CA PRO A 5 -1.44 -19.64 9.57
C PRO A 5 -2.21 -19.42 10.88
N PHE A 6 -2.62 -20.50 11.55
CA PHE A 6 -3.51 -20.46 12.73
C PHE A 6 -2.76 -20.66 14.05
N ARG A 7 -1.63 -21.38 14.04
CA ARG A 7 -0.76 -21.59 15.23
C ARG A 7 0.61 -22.11 14.80
N ALA A 8 1.68 -21.45 15.26
CA ALA A 8 2.94 -22.14 15.50
C ALA A 8 2.78 -22.93 16.82
N GLN A 9 3.37 -24.14 16.95
CA GLN A 9 3.32 -24.94 18.19
C GLN A 9 4.18 -24.34 19.32
N ILE A 10 4.16 -23.03 19.50
CA ILE A 10 5.00 -22.30 20.46
C ILE A 10 4.07 -21.79 21.56
N ARG A 11 4.27 -22.27 22.79
CA ARG A 11 3.63 -21.67 23.97
C ARG A 11 4.30 -20.32 24.25
N LEU A 12 3.67 -19.24 23.83
CA LEU A 12 4.11 -17.88 24.16
C LEU A 12 4.03 -17.71 25.69
N HIS A 13 5.17 -17.71 26.38
CA HIS A 13 5.23 -17.47 27.83
C HIS A 13 5.20 -15.97 28.18
N LYS A 14 5.42 -15.11 27.19
CA LYS A 14 5.37 -13.65 27.30
C LYS A 14 4.54 -13.09 26.14
N TRP A 15 3.95 -11.92 26.37
CA TRP A 15 3.18 -11.23 25.35
C TRP A 15 4.11 -10.55 24.34
N PRO A 16 3.85 -10.69 23.02
CA PRO A 16 4.63 -10.02 21.98
C PRO A 16 4.19 -8.56 21.84
N VAL A 17 4.59 -7.73 22.80
CA VAL A 17 4.11 -6.34 22.94
C VAL A 17 4.51 -5.49 21.74
N MET A 18 5.72 -5.65 21.19
CA MET A 18 6.19 -4.86 20.04
C MET A 18 5.47 -5.28 18.77
N THR A 19 5.20 -6.57 18.57
CA THR A 19 4.40 -7.07 17.45
C THR A 19 2.99 -6.47 17.47
N LEU A 20 2.36 -6.44 18.65
CA LEU A 20 1.04 -5.82 18.83
C LEU A 20 1.09 -4.31 18.62
N ALA A 21 2.12 -3.63 19.12
CA ALA A 21 2.30 -2.19 18.93
C ALA A 21 2.44 -1.83 17.45
N VAL A 22 3.26 -2.57 16.69
CA VAL A 22 3.41 -2.39 15.24
C VAL A 22 2.08 -2.63 14.53
N ALA A 23 1.32 -3.66 14.91
CA ALA A 23 0.01 -3.92 14.34
C ALA A 23 -0.97 -2.76 14.57
N VAL A 24 -1.00 -2.20 15.79
CA VAL A 24 -1.81 -1.03 16.12
C VAL A 24 -1.37 0.19 15.31
N VAL A 25 -0.07 0.44 15.18
CA VAL A 25 0.47 1.55 14.39
C VAL A 25 0.03 1.44 12.92
N CYS A 26 0.15 0.25 12.30
CA CYS A 26 -0.32 0.02 10.93
C CYS A 26 -1.83 0.27 10.77
N LEU A 27 -2.64 -0.16 11.74
CA LEU A 27 -4.09 0.09 11.72
C LEU A 27 -4.43 1.58 11.87
N LEU A 28 -3.75 2.29 12.76
CA LEU A 28 -3.96 3.74 12.97
C LEU A 28 -3.53 4.54 11.74
N ILE A 29 -2.37 4.22 11.17
CA ILE A 29 -1.89 4.84 9.92
C ILE A 29 -2.89 4.58 8.81
N TYR A 30 -3.34 3.34 8.63
CA TYR A 30 -4.28 3.03 7.56
C TYR A 30 -5.66 3.66 7.79
N ALA A 31 -6.14 3.77 9.03
CA ALA A 31 -7.36 4.50 9.36
C ALA A 31 -7.24 5.98 8.96
N ALA A 32 -6.10 6.61 9.24
CA ALA A 32 -5.81 7.98 8.80
C ALA A 32 -5.72 8.08 7.26
N GLN A 33 -5.11 7.11 6.59
CA GLN A 33 -5.06 7.03 5.12
C GLN A 33 -6.47 6.93 4.53
N SER A 34 -7.32 6.07 5.09
CA SER A 34 -8.70 5.90 4.65
C SER A 34 -9.52 7.17 4.86
N GLN A 35 -9.32 7.87 5.98
CA GLN A 35 -9.98 9.17 6.21
C GLN A 35 -9.49 10.24 5.22
N SER A 36 -8.18 10.29 4.95
CA SER A 36 -7.60 11.19 3.95
C SER A 36 -8.20 10.92 2.56
N ASP A 37 -8.26 9.67 2.13
CA ASP A 37 -8.80 9.32 0.80
C ASP A 37 -10.28 9.69 0.68
N ARG A 38 -11.10 9.46 1.72
CA ARG A 38 -12.50 9.89 1.72
C ARG A 38 -12.66 11.39 1.53
N ARG A 39 -11.80 12.21 2.15
CA ARG A 39 -11.82 13.68 2.00
C ARG A 39 -11.45 14.10 0.57
N VAL A 40 -10.41 13.50 0.00
CA VAL A 40 -9.97 13.75 -1.38
C VAL A 40 -11.06 13.37 -2.38
N THR A 41 -11.65 12.18 -2.20
CA THR A 41 -12.76 11.65 -3.00
C THR A 41 -13.97 12.57 -2.96
N ALA A 42 -14.42 12.95 -1.76
CA ALA A 42 -15.56 13.83 -1.59
C ALA A 42 -15.33 15.20 -2.26
N GLN A 43 -14.09 15.70 -2.25
CA GLN A 43 -13.75 16.95 -2.91
C GLN A 43 -13.76 16.82 -4.43
N ALA A 44 -13.21 15.73 -4.98
CA ALA A 44 -13.27 15.45 -6.41
C ALA A 44 -14.72 15.34 -6.89
N GLN A 45 -15.58 14.62 -6.15
CA GLN A 45 -17.00 14.50 -6.45
C GLN A 45 -17.71 15.85 -6.47
N ARG A 46 -17.44 16.72 -5.50
CA ARG A 46 -18.02 18.07 -5.44
C ARG A 46 -17.65 18.91 -6.65
N VAL A 47 -16.36 18.99 -7.00
CA VAL A 47 -15.89 19.77 -8.15
C VAL A 47 -16.47 19.22 -9.46
N CYS A 48 -16.45 17.90 -9.65
CA CYS A 48 -17.03 17.30 -10.86
C CYS A 48 -18.55 17.57 -10.95
N ALA A 49 -19.28 17.57 -9.83
CA ALA A 49 -20.71 17.88 -9.80
C ALA A 49 -21.00 19.37 -10.10
N GLU A 50 -20.21 20.30 -9.56
CA GLU A 50 -20.33 21.74 -9.82
C GLU A 50 -20.14 22.05 -11.32
N PHE A 51 -19.09 21.50 -11.93
CA PHE A 51 -18.82 21.68 -13.37
C PHE A 51 -19.88 21.00 -14.25
N ALA A 52 -20.47 19.89 -13.81
CA ALA A 52 -21.56 19.25 -14.54
C ALA A 52 -22.87 20.06 -14.50
N ALA A 53 -23.11 20.82 -13.43
CA ALA A 53 -24.30 21.65 -13.28
C ALA A 53 -24.21 23.01 -13.99
N GLY A 54 -22.99 23.52 -14.22
CA GLY A 54 -22.72 24.86 -14.79
C GLY A 54 -22.95 25.03 -16.30
N GLY A 55 -23.36 23.98 -17.02
CA GLY A 55 -23.88 24.10 -18.39
C GLY A 55 -22.88 24.51 -19.46
N GLU A 56 -21.95 23.62 -19.82
CA GLU A 56 -21.40 23.48 -21.19
C GLU A 56 -20.66 22.12 -21.28
N GLY A 57 -21.38 21.08 -21.73
CA GLY A 57 -20.86 19.72 -21.86
C GLY A 57 -20.66 19.01 -20.51
N ALA A 58 -21.72 18.40 -19.98
CA ALA A 58 -21.72 17.55 -18.79
C ALA A 58 -20.90 16.26 -19.00
N VAL A 59 -19.60 16.39 -19.22
CA VAL A 59 -18.68 15.28 -19.38
C VAL A 59 -18.37 14.76 -17.99
N ARG A 60 -19.03 13.64 -17.66
CA ARG A 60 -18.75 12.88 -16.45
C ARG A 60 -17.49 12.06 -16.58
N ASP A 61 -17.06 11.75 -17.80
CA ASP A 61 -15.97 10.82 -18.08
C ASP A 61 -15.04 11.31 -19.20
N TYR A 62 -13.73 11.12 -19.00
CA TYR A 62 -12.68 11.38 -19.96
C TYR A 62 -12.30 10.12 -20.72
N ARG A 63 -11.97 10.27 -22.01
CA ARG A 63 -11.56 9.14 -22.86
C ARG A 63 -10.05 9.14 -23.08
N PHE A 64 -9.35 8.18 -22.48
CA PHE A 64 -7.93 7.93 -22.69
C PHE A 64 -7.75 6.64 -23.48
N GLY A 65 -7.70 6.76 -24.81
CA GLY A 65 -7.63 5.61 -25.72
C GLY A 65 -8.93 4.81 -25.72
N ARG A 66 -8.83 3.55 -25.29
CA ARG A 66 -9.98 2.65 -25.12
C ARG A 66 -10.64 2.75 -23.75
N TRP A 67 -10.04 3.50 -22.83
CA TRP A 67 -10.51 3.60 -21.45
C TRP A 67 -11.33 4.87 -21.28
N THR A 68 -12.46 4.71 -20.60
CA THR A 68 -13.30 5.82 -20.15
C THR A 68 -13.15 5.91 -18.64
N ILE A 69 -12.69 7.06 -18.15
CA ILE A 69 -12.36 7.28 -16.73
C ILE A 69 -13.20 8.46 -16.24
N SER A 70 -13.91 8.27 -15.13
CA SER A 70 -14.73 9.36 -14.58
C SER A 70 -13.89 10.57 -14.16
N CYS A 71 -14.47 11.77 -14.21
CA CYS A 71 -13.86 13.02 -13.77
C CYS A 71 -13.22 12.87 -12.38
N GLU A 72 -13.94 12.27 -11.43
CA GLU A 72 -13.44 12.05 -10.08
C GLU A 72 -12.17 11.18 -10.07
N GLN A 73 -12.18 10.09 -10.84
CA GLN A 73 -11.04 9.19 -10.94
C GLN A 73 -9.84 9.85 -11.61
N VAL A 74 -10.03 10.67 -12.65
CA VAL A 74 -8.94 11.42 -13.30
C VAL A 74 -8.32 12.43 -12.34
N LEU A 75 -9.14 13.24 -11.66
CA LEU A 75 -8.65 14.22 -10.70
C LEU A 75 -7.87 13.57 -9.56
N ARG A 76 -8.40 12.48 -8.99
CA ARG A 76 -7.70 11.68 -7.99
C ARG A 76 -6.41 11.08 -8.55
N HIS A 77 -6.44 10.50 -9.75
CA HIS A 77 -5.27 9.85 -10.35
C HIS A 77 -4.10 10.83 -10.48
N ILE A 78 -4.36 12.03 -11.00
CA ILE A 78 -3.37 13.11 -11.09
C ILE A 78 -2.88 13.53 -9.70
N HIS A 79 -3.80 13.68 -8.73
CA HIS A 79 -3.46 14.14 -7.39
C HIS A 79 -2.67 13.18 -6.53
N TYR A 80 -2.79 11.88 -6.82
CA TYR A 80 -2.04 10.84 -6.13
C TYR A 80 -0.61 10.70 -6.65
N ASP A 81 -0.29 11.26 -7.81
CA ASP A 81 1.05 11.21 -8.39
C ASP A 81 2.09 11.94 -7.53
N PRO A 82 3.36 11.50 -7.49
CA PRO A 82 4.43 12.25 -6.82
C PRO A 82 4.66 13.65 -7.42
N ARG A 83 4.27 13.85 -8.69
CA ARG A 83 4.46 15.08 -9.48
C ARG A 83 3.15 15.45 -10.18
N PRO A 84 2.12 15.87 -9.44
CA PRO A 84 0.78 16.08 -9.97
C PRO A 84 0.72 17.08 -11.13
N ALA A 85 1.54 18.14 -11.09
CA ALA A 85 1.61 19.13 -12.18
C ALA A 85 2.16 18.52 -13.49
N GLN A 86 3.19 17.67 -13.40
CA GLN A 86 3.75 16.98 -14.57
C GLN A 86 2.76 15.95 -15.12
N HIS A 87 2.07 15.22 -14.23
CA HIS A 87 1.06 14.24 -14.61
C HIS A 87 -0.18 14.90 -15.24
N LEU A 88 -0.61 16.07 -14.73
CA LEU A 88 -1.68 16.86 -15.35
C LEU A 88 -1.32 17.20 -16.80
N GLU A 89 -0.15 17.80 -17.03
CA GLU A 89 0.26 18.21 -18.39
C GLU A 89 0.35 17.01 -19.34
N TRP A 90 0.77 15.83 -18.87
CA TRP A 90 0.74 14.60 -19.68
C TRP A 90 -0.67 14.24 -20.18
N HIS A 91 -1.70 14.34 -19.32
CA HIS A 91 -3.09 14.13 -19.73
C HIS A 91 -3.60 15.21 -20.68
N LEU A 92 -3.22 16.47 -20.45
CA LEU A 92 -3.62 17.59 -21.29
C LEU A 92 -3.03 17.48 -22.71
N ASP A 93 -1.78 17.06 -22.82
CA ASP A 93 -1.11 16.79 -24.10
C ASP A 93 -1.76 15.62 -24.83
N ASP A 94 -2.12 14.54 -24.13
CA ASP A 94 -2.82 13.40 -24.73
C ASP A 94 -4.20 13.80 -25.30
N LEU A 95 -5.00 14.56 -24.55
CA LEU A 95 -6.29 15.08 -25.03
C LEU A 95 -6.12 16.03 -26.21
N THR A 96 -5.14 16.93 -26.15
CA THR A 96 -4.88 17.89 -27.23
C THR A 96 -4.43 17.20 -28.52
N ARG A 97 -3.54 16.20 -28.43
CA ARG A 97 -3.10 15.41 -29.61
C ARG A 97 -4.23 14.63 -30.28
N ARG A 98 -5.33 14.35 -29.56
CA ARG A 98 -6.53 13.68 -30.08
C ARG A 98 -7.57 14.65 -30.66
N GLY A 99 -7.29 15.96 -30.64
CA GLY A 99 -8.24 16.98 -31.07
C GLY A 99 -9.29 17.35 -30.01
N GLU A 100 -9.12 16.91 -28.76
CA GLU A 100 -10.04 17.20 -27.65
C GLU A 100 -9.61 18.43 -26.83
N ALA A 101 -9.24 19.53 -27.50
CA ALA A 101 -8.70 20.73 -26.85
C ALA A 101 -9.65 21.31 -25.76
N THR A 102 -10.96 21.33 -26.02
CA THR A 102 -11.96 21.78 -25.03
C THR A 102 -12.01 20.87 -23.80
N ALA A 103 -11.80 19.55 -23.97
CA ALA A 103 -11.74 18.62 -22.84
C ALA A 103 -10.47 18.85 -22.00
N ALA A 104 -9.34 19.17 -22.65
CA ALA A 104 -8.10 19.52 -21.98
C ALA A 104 -8.26 20.82 -21.15
N GLU A 105 -8.80 21.88 -21.74
CA GLU A 105 -9.05 23.14 -21.01
C GLU A 105 -9.98 22.93 -19.80
N ARG A 106 -11.04 22.14 -19.97
CA ARG A 106 -11.95 21.77 -18.88
C ARG A 106 -11.24 20.98 -17.79
N LEU A 107 -10.44 19.97 -18.14
CA LEU A 107 -9.67 19.18 -17.16
C LEU A 107 -8.72 20.07 -16.36
N ARG A 108 -8.04 21.01 -17.02
CA ARG A 108 -7.17 21.98 -16.36
C ARG A 108 -7.95 22.85 -15.36
N ALA A 109 -9.13 23.34 -15.74
CA ALA A 109 -9.98 24.14 -14.87
C ALA A 109 -10.50 23.33 -13.66
N GLN A 110 -10.98 22.11 -13.90
CA GLN A 110 -11.44 21.20 -12.85
C GLN A 110 -10.31 20.84 -11.88
N TYR A 111 -9.12 20.52 -12.40
CA TYR A 111 -7.99 20.16 -11.55
C TYR A 111 -7.50 21.34 -10.71
N ARG A 112 -7.49 22.57 -11.24
CA ARG A 112 -7.18 23.78 -10.45
C ARG A 112 -8.18 23.97 -9.31
N ALA A 113 -9.49 23.95 -9.61
CA ALA A 113 -10.54 24.07 -8.60
C ALA A 113 -10.49 22.94 -7.56
N PHE A 114 -10.10 21.74 -7.99
CA PHE A 114 -9.89 20.61 -7.12
C PHE A 114 -8.65 20.77 -6.25
N ALA A 115 -7.49 21.16 -6.79
CA ALA A 115 -6.20 21.19 -6.07
C ALA A 115 -6.09 22.30 -5.01
N GLU A 116 -6.95 23.33 -5.07
CA GLU A 116 -6.94 24.43 -4.09
C GLU A 116 -7.34 24.02 -2.66
N ARG A 117 -8.05 22.90 -2.48
CA ARG A 117 -8.72 22.56 -1.21
C ARG A 117 -8.19 21.31 -0.47
N PRO A 118 -7.95 20.15 -1.12
CA PRO A 118 -7.58 18.93 -0.43
C PRO A 118 -6.07 18.91 -0.16
N PRO A 119 -5.63 18.51 1.05
CA PRO A 119 -4.22 18.25 1.30
C PRO A 119 -3.72 17.10 0.42
N ALA A 120 -2.41 17.03 0.22
CA ALA A 120 -1.78 15.89 -0.45
C ALA A 120 -2.23 14.57 0.22
N PRO A 121 -2.63 13.53 -0.55
CA PRO A 121 -3.14 12.28 0.02
C PRO A 121 -2.13 11.66 0.97
N LEU A 122 -2.55 11.26 2.17
CA LEU A 122 -1.63 10.67 3.14
C LEU A 122 -0.91 9.43 2.59
N THR A 123 -1.60 8.61 1.79
CA THR A 123 -1.00 7.47 1.10
C THR A 123 0.16 7.86 0.19
N ALA A 124 0.00 8.92 -0.60
CA ALA A 124 1.05 9.45 -1.48
C ALA A 124 2.20 10.12 -0.70
N ARG A 125 1.99 10.48 0.57
CA ARG A 125 3.08 10.98 1.44
C ARG A 125 3.87 9.87 2.10
N LEU A 126 3.27 8.68 2.24
CA LEU A 126 3.85 7.57 2.98
C LEU A 126 4.46 6.49 2.09
N TRP A 127 4.10 6.44 0.80
CA TRP A 127 4.70 5.48 -0.13
C TRP A 127 6.19 5.76 -0.35
N HIS A 128 6.90 4.75 -0.83
CA HIS A 128 8.29 4.89 -1.21
C HIS A 128 8.38 5.22 -2.71
N ASP A 129 8.86 6.44 -3.04
CA ASP A 129 9.25 6.81 -4.40
C ASP A 129 10.56 6.10 -4.76
N ARG A 130 10.46 5.03 -5.55
CA ARG A 130 11.60 4.19 -5.93
C ARG A 130 12.60 4.92 -6.83
N ALA A 131 12.25 6.08 -7.39
CA ALA A 131 13.20 6.90 -8.15
C ALA A 131 14.16 7.68 -7.23
N ARG A 132 13.86 7.78 -5.93
CA ARG A 132 14.63 8.59 -4.97
C ARG A 132 15.19 7.73 -3.84
N PHE A 133 16.43 8.01 -3.48
CA PHE A 133 17.00 7.46 -2.25
C PHE A 133 16.47 8.23 -1.03
N ASP A 134 15.41 7.73 -0.42
CA ASP A 134 14.77 8.29 0.78
C ASP A 134 14.64 7.23 1.88
N PRO A 135 15.62 7.11 2.79
CA PRO A 135 15.61 6.13 3.87
C PRO A 135 14.40 6.27 4.82
N VAL A 136 13.90 7.49 5.03
CA VAL A 136 12.74 7.71 5.88
C VAL A 136 11.50 7.15 5.19
N GLY A 137 11.31 7.47 3.91
CA GLY A 137 10.24 6.92 3.06
C GLY A 137 10.27 5.39 2.96
N MET A 138 11.47 4.79 2.86
CA MET A 138 11.64 3.32 2.85
C MET A 138 11.12 2.67 4.14
N ILE A 139 11.38 3.29 5.29
CA ILE A 139 10.90 2.79 6.58
C ILE A 139 9.41 3.06 6.74
N THR A 140 8.95 4.30 6.52
CA THR A 140 7.55 4.67 6.75
C THR A 140 6.59 3.97 5.80
N SER A 141 7.01 3.67 4.56
CA SER A 141 6.19 2.95 3.58
C SER A 141 5.86 1.52 4.01
N SER A 142 6.69 0.90 4.84
CA SER A 142 6.44 -0.44 5.41
C SER A 142 5.23 -0.46 6.37
N PHE A 143 4.80 0.70 6.89
CA PHE A 143 3.64 0.80 7.79
C PHE A 143 2.37 1.29 7.08
N ALA A 144 2.50 1.83 5.87
CA ALA A 144 1.38 2.32 5.07
C ALA A 144 0.75 1.19 4.24
N HIS A 145 -0.56 1.28 4.00
CA HIS A 145 -1.31 0.24 3.27
C HIS A 145 -2.26 0.84 2.23
N GLY A 146 -2.53 0.08 1.17
CA GLY A 146 -3.38 0.53 0.06
C GLY A 146 -4.86 0.20 0.22
N SER A 147 -5.20 -0.79 1.06
CA SER A 147 -6.58 -1.24 1.28
C SER A 147 -6.75 -1.90 2.66
N TRP A 148 -7.98 -1.97 3.16
CA TRP A 148 -8.31 -2.72 4.40
C TRP A 148 -7.89 -4.19 4.30
N GLY A 149 -8.18 -4.82 3.16
CA GLY A 149 -7.76 -6.20 2.92
C GLY A 149 -6.24 -6.37 2.95
N HIS A 150 -5.49 -5.40 2.40
CA HIS A 150 -4.03 -5.43 2.39
C HIS A 150 -3.44 -5.34 3.81
N VAL A 151 -3.91 -4.41 4.66
CA VAL A 151 -3.41 -4.30 6.05
C VAL A 151 -3.80 -5.51 6.88
N ILE A 152 -5.06 -5.97 6.81
CA ILE A 152 -5.51 -7.13 7.59
C ILE A 152 -4.71 -8.38 7.21
N PHE A 153 -4.52 -8.61 5.91
CA PHE A 153 -3.71 -9.75 5.45
C PHE A 153 -2.28 -9.67 5.98
N ASN A 154 -1.60 -8.54 5.82
CA ASN A 154 -0.24 -8.38 6.35
C ASN A 154 -0.17 -8.60 7.85
N LEU A 155 -1.12 -8.09 8.63
CA LEU A 155 -1.11 -8.22 10.09
C LEU A 155 -1.33 -9.66 10.56
N ILE A 156 -2.13 -10.46 9.84
CA ILE A 156 -2.30 -11.88 10.15
C ILE A 156 -0.96 -12.62 10.01
N PHE A 157 -0.26 -12.44 8.88
CA PHE A 157 1.03 -13.09 8.66
C PHE A 157 2.15 -12.51 9.53
N PHE A 158 2.14 -11.19 9.74
CA PHE A 158 3.06 -10.53 10.65
C PHE A 158 2.93 -11.11 12.06
N PHE A 159 1.72 -11.19 12.60
CA PHE A 159 1.50 -11.77 13.93
C PHE A 159 1.92 -13.24 14.00
N ALA A 160 1.65 -14.02 12.94
CA ALA A 160 2.00 -15.44 12.90
C ALA A 160 3.50 -15.72 13.03
N PHE A 161 4.36 -14.86 12.48
CA PHE A 161 5.81 -15.07 12.46
C PHE A 161 6.56 -14.15 13.42
N ALA A 162 6.24 -12.86 13.40
CA ALA A 162 6.96 -11.83 14.14
C ALA A 162 6.82 -11.99 15.66
N ALA A 163 5.69 -12.52 16.15
CA ALA A 163 5.49 -12.75 17.59
C ALA A 163 6.54 -13.72 18.17
N ALA A 164 6.87 -14.80 17.45
CA ALA A 164 7.89 -15.73 17.89
C ALA A 164 9.30 -15.14 17.76
N VAL A 165 9.56 -14.38 16.68
CA VAL A 165 10.84 -13.68 16.48
C VAL A 165 11.09 -12.64 17.58
N GLU A 166 10.07 -11.88 17.99
CA GLU A 166 10.15 -10.92 19.10
C GLU A 166 10.52 -11.60 20.41
N LEU A 167 9.91 -12.74 20.73
CA LEU A 167 10.23 -13.45 21.97
C LEU A 167 11.66 -13.98 22.02
N ILE A 168 12.25 -14.27 20.86
CA ILE A 168 13.64 -14.76 20.74
C ILE A 168 14.63 -13.60 20.82
N LEU A 169 14.36 -12.51 20.09
CA LEU A 169 15.27 -11.35 19.99
C LEU A 169 15.13 -10.36 21.16
N GLY A 170 13.97 -10.31 21.81
CA GLY A 170 13.58 -9.23 22.68
C GLY A 170 13.22 -7.94 21.93
N PRO A 171 12.65 -6.93 22.63
CA PRO A 171 12.00 -5.79 21.99
C PRO A 171 12.95 -4.89 21.19
N VAL A 172 14.16 -4.63 21.70
CA VAL A 172 15.10 -3.68 21.08
C VAL A 172 15.64 -4.22 19.76
N LEU A 173 16.16 -5.46 19.77
CA LEU A 173 16.67 -6.10 18.56
C LEU A 173 15.54 -6.37 17.55
N PHE A 174 14.33 -6.70 18.02
CA PHE A 174 13.17 -6.87 17.16
C PHE A 174 12.82 -5.59 16.37
N LEU A 175 12.78 -4.43 17.03
CA LEU A 175 12.55 -3.14 16.36
C LEU A 175 13.71 -2.79 15.40
N GLY A 176 14.95 -3.08 15.80
CA GLY A 176 16.12 -2.95 14.93
C GLY A 176 16.01 -3.81 13.67
N MET A 177 15.52 -5.05 13.80
CA MET A 177 15.29 -5.95 12.66
C MET A 177 14.17 -5.45 11.75
N ILE A 178 13.07 -4.89 12.29
CA ILE A 178 12.04 -4.26 11.45
C ILE A 178 12.64 -3.13 10.62
N ALA A 179 13.38 -2.22 11.25
CA ALA A 179 14.01 -1.11 10.55
C ALA A 179 15.02 -1.57 9.48
N ALA A 180 15.85 -2.56 9.82
CA ALA A 180 16.83 -3.14 8.89
C ALA A 180 16.16 -3.83 7.69
N LEU A 181 15.09 -4.58 7.92
CA LEU A 181 14.31 -5.22 6.86
C LEU A 181 13.67 -4.15 5.96
N SER A 182 12.97 -3.18 6.54
CA SER A 182 12.34 -2.09 5.78
C SER A 182 13.35 -1.32 4.92
N LEU A 183 14.50 -0.97 5.47
CA LEU A 183 15.56 -0.29 4.73
C LEU A 183 16.14 -1.19 3.63
N GLY A 184 16.43 -2.46 3.93
CA GLY A 184 16.97 -3.41 2.96
C GLY A 184 16.04 -3.62 1.76
N ILE A 185 14.74 -3.74 2.01
CA ILE A 185 13.72 -3.85 0.95
C ILE A 185 13.65 -2.56 0.13
N GLY A 186 13.62 -1.40 0.78
CA GLY A 186 13.59 -0.11 0.10
C GLY A 186 14.80 0.14 -0.80
N VAL A 187 16.00 -0.22 -0.32
CA VAL A 187 17.23 -0.14 -1.13
C VAL A 187 17.16 -1.08 -2.32
N PHE A 188 16.66 -2.31 -2.13
CA PHE A 188 16.51 -3.28 -3.20
C PHE A 188 15.50 -2.81 -4.26
N ASP A 189 14.34 -2.31 -3.84
CA ASP A 189 13.32 -1.70 -4.70
C ASP A 189 13.90 -0.53 -5.51
N HIS A 190 14.65 0.37 -4.86
CA HIS A 190 15.29 1.51 -5.52
C HIS A 190 16.28 1.07 -6.61
N VAL A 191 17.16 0.11 -6.29
CA VAL A 191 18.13 -0.43 -7.24
C VAL A 191 17.40 -1.07 -8.42
N ILE A 192 16.45 -1.97 -8.17
CA ILE A 192 15.71 -2.65 -9.26
C ILE A 192 14.98 -1.65 -10.15
N SER A 193 14.29 -0.67 -9.56
CA SER A 193 13.57 0.34 -10.35
C SER A 193 14.52 1.19 -11.20
N TYR A 194 15.74 1.48 -10.72
CA TYR A 194 16.76 2.14 -11.53
C TYR A 194 17.14 1.31 -12.77
N TRP A 195 17.26 -0.01 -12.63
CA TRP A 195 17.59 -0.91 -13.74
C TRP A 195 16.42 -1.12 -14.72
N GLN A 196 15.19 -1.18 -14.23
CA GLN A 196 14.00 -1.47 -15.05
C GLN A 196 13.39 -0.23 -15.69
N GLY A 197 13.69 0.97 -15.19
CA GLY A 197 13.11 2.22 -15.68
C GLY A 197 11.63 2.43 -15.32
N ASP A 198 11.06 1.62 -14.43
CA ASP A 198 9.68 1.71 -13.95
C ASP A 198 9.64 1.91 -12.42
N PRO A 199 9.62 3.17 -11.95
CA PRO A 199 9.64 3.50 -10.53
C PRO A 199 8.22 3.53 -9.93
N MET A 200 7.42 2.50 -10.16
CA MET A 200 6.09 2.41 -9.55
C MET A 200 6.24 2.36 -8.01
N PRO A 201 5.60 3.28 -7.26
CA PRO A 201 5.81 3.39 -5.82
C PRO A 201 5.36 2.13 -5.06
N SER A 202 6.09 1.78 -3.99
CA SER A 202 5.75 0.68 -3.08
C SER A 202 5.24 1.17 -1.73
N LEU A 203 4.38 0.35 -1.11
CA LEU A 203 3.98 0.45 0.29
C LEU A 203 3.53 -0.93 0.80
N GLY A 204 3.55 -1.10 2.12
CA GLY A 204 3.04 -2.29 2.79
C GLY A 204 4.08 -3.02 3.64
N LEU A 205 3.58 -3.68 4.69
CA LEU A 205 4.41 -4.46 5.62
C LEU A 205 4.90 -5.80 5.03
N SER A 206 4.45 -6.16 3.84
CA SER A 206 4.66 -7.49 3.23
C SER A 206 6.12 -7.92 3.14
N GLY A 207 7.02 -7.02 2.75
CA GLY A 207 8.45 -7.35 2.71
C GLY A 207 9.02 -7.61 4.10
N VAL A 208 8.61 -6.83 5.11
CA VAL A 208 8.97 -7.09 6.52
C VAL A 208 8.40 -8.43 6.99
N VAL A 209 7.17 -8.77 6.61
CA VAL A 209 6.55 -10.08 6.89
C VAL A 209 7.40 -11.22 6.31
N MET A 210 7.87 -11.10 5.07
CA MET A 210 8.74 -12.11 4.46
C MET A 210 10.10 -12.20 5.17
N GLY A 211 10.68 -11.07 5.58
CA GLY A 211 11.87 -11.05 6.42
C GLY A 211 11.65 -11.72 7.78
N MET A 212 10.50 -11.50 8.41
CA MET A 212 10.12 -12.15 9.68
C MET A 212 9.87 -13.64 9.50
N LEU A 213 9.30 -14.07 8.37
CA LEU A 213 9.20 -15.49 8.01
C LEU A 213 10.59 -16.13 7.87
N ALA A 214 11.52 -15.47 7.18
CA ALA A 214 12.90 -15.94 7.04
C ALA A 214 13.60 -16.07 8.41
N LEU A 215 13.48 -15.06 9.28
CA LEU A 215 14.01 -15.12 10.65
C LEU A 215 13.35 -16.21 11.48
N PHE A 216 12.02 -16.38 11.34
CA PHE A 216 11.29 -17.45 12.01
C PHE A 216 11.82 -18.83 11.60
N VAL A 217 12.04 -19.07 10.31
CA VAL A 217 12.62 -20.32 9.80
C VAL A 217 14.05 -20.51 10.29
N TYR A 218 14.84 -19.44 10.31
CA TYR A 218 16.22 -19.48 10.80
C TYR A 218 16.30 -19.90 12.27
N PHE A 219 15.48 -19.32 13.13
CA PHE A 219 15.47 -19.66 14.56
C PHE A 219 14.74 -20.97 14.88
N LEU A 220 13.72 -21.31 14.10
CA LEU A 220 12.81 -22.43 14.37
C LEU A 220 12.63 -23.33 13.13
N PRO A 221 13.72 -23.89 12.56
CA PRO A 221 13.66 -24.63 11.29
C PRO A 221 12.81 -25.89 11.34
N ARG A 222 12.64 -26.46 12.55
CA ARG A 222 11.82 -27.66 12.80
C ARG A 222 10.38 -27.34 13.21
N ALA A 223 10.02 -26.07 13.36
CA ALA A 223 8.65 -25.70 13.70
C ALA A 223 7.71 -26.05 12.55
N LYS A 224 6.52 -26.56 12.90
CA LYS A 224 5.43 -26.80 11.96
C LYS A 224 4.45 -25.63 12.07
N ILE A 225 4.25 -24.92 10.97
CA ILE A 225 3.22 -23.88 10.85
C ILE A 225 1.93 -24.58 10.46
N ARG A 226 0.90 -24.47 11.32
CA ARG A 226 -0.41 -25.02 11.00
C ARG A 226 -1.20 -24.03 10.17
N PHE A 227 -1.52 -24.41 8.93
CA PHE A 227 -2.42 -23.67 8.08
C PHE A 227 -3.82 -24.25 8.18
N PHE A 228 -4.78 -23.38 8.45
CA PHE A 228 -6.19 -23.67 8.26
C PHE A 228 -6.50 -23.63 6.76
N PHE A 229 -7.17 -24.65 6.24
CA PHE A 229 -7.65 -24.67 4.85
C PHE A 229 -9.17 -24.81 4.82
N TRP A 230 -9.79 -24.13 3.86
CA TRP A 230 -11.21 -24.25 3.54
C TRP A 230 -11.38 -24.56 2.05
N PHE A 231 -12.03 -25.70 1.74
CA PHE A 231 -12.41 -26.08 0.38
C PHE A 231 -13.77 -26.79 0.37
N MET A 232 -14.76 -26.17 -0.32
CA MET A 232 -16.15 -26.60 -0.51
C MET A 232 -16.94 -26.98 0.76
N LEU A 233 -16.63 -28.09 1.42
CA LEU A 233 -17.31 -28.62 2.61
C LEU A 233 -16.34 -29.26 3.64
N SER A 234 -15.03 -29.21 3.38
CA SER A 234 -14.01 -29.83 4.22
C SER A 234 -13.24 -28.77 5.02
N PHE A 235 -13.13 -29.00 6.33
CA PHE A 235 -12.38 -28.18 7.28
C PHE A 235 -11.22 -28.99 7.86
N GLY A 236 -10.02 -28.42 7.91
CA GLY A 236 -8.86 -29.08 8.52
C GLY A 236 -7.69 -28.14 8.74
N ALA A 237 -6.69 -28.63 9.46
CA ALA A 237 -5.42 -27.93 9.67
C ALA A 237 -4.25 -28.81 9.22
N ILE A 238 -3.42 -28.30 8.33
CA ILE A 238 -2.20 -29.00 7.86
C ILE A 238 -0.99 -28.33 8.49
N GLY A 239 -0.14 -29.12 9.14
CA GLY A 239 1.15 -28.64 9.65
C GLY A 239 2.21 -28.72 8.57
N ILE A 240 2.57 -27.58 7.99
CA ILE A 240 3.64 -27.49 6.99
C ILE A 240 4.95 -27.11 7.73
N PRO A 241 6.07 -27.81 7.51
CA PRO A 241 7.36 -27.41 8.05
C PRO A 241 7.71 -25.98 7.64
N ALA A 242 8.23 -25.18 8.57
CA ALA A 242 8.45 -23.75 8.32
C ALA A 242 9.37 -23.47 7.12
N TRP A 243 10.40 -24.29 6.91
CA TRP A 243 11.29 -24.16 5.77
C TRP A 243 10.59 -24.37 4.42
N LEU A 244 9.54 -25.20 4.36
CA LEU A 244 8.77 -25.43 3.13
C LEU A 244 7.80 -24.27 2.83
N VAL A 245 7.45 -23.47 3.84
CA VAL A 245 6.63 -22.27 3.68
C VAL A 245 7.43 -21.09 3.13
N ALA A 246 8.73 -21.05 3.46
CA ALA A 246 9.64 -19.99 3.04
C ALA A 246 10.31 -20.25 1.68
N LEU A 247 10.04 -21.41 1.06
CA LEU A 247 10.52 -21.80 -0.27
C LEU A 247 9.45 -21.48 -1.33
#